data_AF-A0A1I7LE74-F1
#
_entry.id   AF-A0A1I7LE74-F1
#
_cell.length_a   1.000
_cell.length_b   1.000
_cell.length_c   1.000
_cell.angle_alpha   90.00
_cell.angle_beta   90.00
_cell.angle_gamma   90.00
#
_symmetry.space_group_name_H-M   'P 1'
#
loop_
_entity.id
_entity.type
_entity.pdbx_description
1 polymer ?
#
loop_
_entity_poly.entity_id
_entity_poly.type
_entity_poly.pdbx_seq_one_letter_code
_entity_poly.pdbx_strand_id
1 'polypeptide(L)'
;MSAFKWKTDPTENGQIDAAVPALPGTSARLLPDAARGIMAGVAMLVADQGGALVSEGLSDVFEVQTTSGLKPAPGVMIGFWAHRDSVAEPALAVDGFGPARLLAADGGELAPGAMRKGEYQLVVWDEAVASGAPAWRKVNPAPTDLGVLNLGTLMAALRAILPTAPPPGKGNLWFNNGQFAVTTED
;
A
#
# COMPACT_ATOMS: atom_id res chain seq x y z
N MET A 1 -8.04 -12.27 -17.89
CA MET A 1 -8.43 -11.11 -18.71
C MET A 1 -8.06 -9.88 -17.92
N SER A 2 -7.21 -9.01 -18.44
CA SER A 2 -6.68 -7.84 -17.71
C SER A 2 -7.14 -6.56 -18.40
N ALA A 3 -7.94 -5.73 -17.71
CA ALA A 3 -8.47 -4.46 -18.23
C ALA A 3 -7.38 -3.45 -18.64
N PHE A 4 -6.13 -3.65 -18.19
CA PHE A 4 -5.03 -2.70 -18.40
C PHE A 4 -4.17 -3.00 -19.63
N LYS A 5 -4.48 -4.04 -20.41
CA LYS A 5 -3.70 -4.47 -21.57
C LYS A 5 -4.49 -4.27 -22.86
N TRP A 6 -4.50 -3.04 -23.38
CA TRP A 6 -5.16 -2.70 -24.64
C TRP A 6 -4.26 -1.84 -25.54
N LYS A 7 -4.45 -1.96 -26.86
CA LYS A 7 -3.78 -1.17 -27.89
C LYS A 7 -4.79 -0.32 -28.65
N THR A 8 -4.32 0.83 -29.13
CA THR A 8 -5.06 1.69 -30.06
C THR A 8 -5.28 1.01 -31.41
N ASP A 9 -4.36 0.13 -31.84
CA ASP A 9 -4.60 -0.78 -32.96
C ASP A 9 -5.36 -2.01 -32.46
N PRO A 10 -6.63 -2.20 -32.88
CA PRO A 10 -7.43 -3.32 -32.43
C PRO A 10 -6.85 -4.68 -32.83
N THR A 11 -6.11 -4.78 -33.96
CA THR A 11 -5.55 -6.04 -34.48
C THR A 11 -4.50 -6.67 -33.56
N GLU A 12 -3.88 -5.86 -32.71
CA GLU A 12 -2.85 -6.30 -31.77
C GLU A 12 -3.40 -6.72 -30.40
N ASN A 13 -4.68 -6.48 -30.12
CA ASN A 13 -5.26 -6.73 -28.78
C ASN A 13 -5.15 -8.20 -28.35
N GLY A 14 -5.33 -9.15 -29.27
CA GLY A 14 -5.21 -10.58 -28.99
C GLY A 14 -3.78 -11.06 -28.75
N GLN A 15 -2.77 -10.28 -29.16
CA GLN A 15 -1.36 -10.62 -28.95
C GLN A 15 -0.88 -10.22 -27.54
N ILE A 16 -1.46 -9.16 -26.96
CA ILE A 16 -1.06 -8.63 -25.65
C ILE A 16 -1.86 -9.25 -24.51
N ASP A 17 -3.15 -9.51 -24.75
CA ASP A 17 -3.98 -10.27 -23.84
C ASP A 17 -4.82 -11.28 -24.62
N ALA A 18 -4.34 -12.52 -24.64
CA ALA A 18 -5.02 -13.66 -25.25
C ALA A 18 -6.39 -13.96 -24.61
N ALA A 19 -6.69 -13.38 -23.44
CA ALA A 19 -7.98 -13.49 -22.80
C ALA A 19 -8.97 -12.38 -23.23
N VAL A 20 -8.60 -11.46 -24.14
CA VAL A 20 -9.54 -10.46 -24.69
C VAL A 20 -10.61 -11.17 -25.53
N PRO A 21 -11.90 -11.05 -25.17
CA PRO A 21 -12.97 -11.83 -25.78
C PRO A 21 -13.45 -11.25 -27.11
N ALA A 22 -13.20 -9.95 -27.37
CA ALA A 22 -13.61 -9.24 -28.58
C ALA A 22 -12.41 -8.98 -29.51
N LEU A 23 -11.99 -10.01 -30.25
CA LEU A 23 -10.90 -9.91 -31.21
C LEU A 23 -11.39 -9.35 -32.56
N PRO A 24 -10.54 -8.65 -33.32
CA PRO A 24 -10.90 -8.25 -34.68
C PRO A 24 -11.12 -9.47 -35.58
N GLY A 25 -12.12 -9.37 -36.46
CA GLY A 25 -12.50 -10.48 -37.33
C GLY A 25 -13.27 -11.61 -36.63
N THR A 26 -13.69 -11.41 -35.36
CA THR A 26 -14.57 -12.36 -34.66
C THR A 26 -15.85 -12.55 -35.46
N SER A 27 -16.15 -13.81 -35.83
CA SER A 27 -17.37 -14.12 -36.58
C SER A 27 -18.63 -13.75 -35.78
N ALA A 28 -19.72 -13.41 -36.48
CA ALA A 28 -21.00 -13.08 -35.85
C ALA A 28 -21.53 -14.22 -34.93
N ARG A 29 -21.12 -15.47 -35.18
CA ARG A 29 -21.48 -16.62 -34.34
C ARG A 29 -20.84 -16.60 -32.95
N LEU A 30 -19.65 -15.99 -32.82
CA LEU A 30 -18.91 -15.89 -31.57
C LEU A 30 -19.19 -14.58 -30.82
N LEU A 31 -19.94 -13.66 -31.42
CA LEU A 31 -20.30 -12.38 -30.82
C LEU A 31 -21.02 -12.52 -29.46
N PRO A 32 -21.95 -13.47 -29.25
CA PRO A 32 -22.58 -13.66 -27.94
C PRO A 32 -21.57 -14.02 -26.84
N ASP A 33 -20.58 -14.86 -27.15
CA ASP A 33 -19.55 -15.26 -26.19
C ASP A 33 -18.59 -14.11 -25.91
N ALA A 34 -18.26 -13.31 -26.92
CA ALA A 34 -17.49 -12.08 -26.75
C ALA A 34 -18.19 -11.11 -25.79
N ALA A 35 -19.50 -10.89 -25.98
CA ALA A 35 -20.31 -10.04 -25.11
C ALA A 35 -20.38 -10.56 -23.67
N ARG A 36 -20.53 -11.88 -23.47
CA ARG A 36 -20.48 -12.49 -22.13
C ARG A 36 -19.13 -12.32 -21.46
N GLY A 37 -18.03 -12.47 -22.21
CA GLY A 37 -16.68 -12.23 -21.70
C GLY A 37 -16.50 -10.78 -21.22
N ILE A 38 -17.00 -9.80 -21.98
CA ILE A 38 -16.97 -8.39 -21.57
C ILE A 38 -17.79 -8.17 -20.30
N MET A 39 -19.03 -8.68 -20.24
CA MET A 39 -19.87 -8.55 -19.06
C MET A 39 -19.22 -9.19 -17.82
N ALA A 40 -18.55 -10.34 -17.99
CA ALA A 40 -17.80 -10.98 -16.91
C ALA A 40 -16.63 -10.10 -16.45
N GLY A 41 -15.85 -9.52 -17.36
CA GLY A 41 -14.76 -8.60 -17.01
C GLY A 41 -15.24 -7.35 -16.26
N VAL A 42 -16.38 -6.78 -16.66
CA VAL A 42 -17.00 -5.67 -15.93
C VAL A 42 -17.44 -6.10 -14.53
N ALA A 43 -18.05 -7.28 -14.39
CA ALA A 43 -18.44 -7.81 -13.08
C ALA A 43 -17.22 -8.03 -12.17
N MET A 44 -16.10 -8.52 -12.70
CA MET A 44 -14.84 -8.66 -11.97
C MET A 44 -14.33 -7.31 -11.47
N LEU A 45 -14.33 -6.28 -12.32
CA LEU A 45 -13.92 -4.93 -11.93
C LEU A 45 -14.83 -4.35 -10.81
N VAL A 46 -16.14 -4.54 -10.93
CA VAL A 46 -17.10 -4.10 -9.91
C VAL A 46 -16.89 -4.84 -8.59
N ALA A 47 -16.58 -6.14 -8.63
CA ALA A 47 -16.27 -6.92 -7.44
C ALA A 47 -15.01 -6.41 -6.73
N ASP A 48 -13.97 -6.07 -7.50
CA ASP A 48 -12.71 -5.56 -6.96
C ASP A 48 -12.86 -4.15 -6.37
N GLN A 49 -13.72 -3.31 -6.94
CA GLN A 49 -14.00 -1.95 -6.45
C GLN A 49 -15.03 -1.91 -5.31
N GLY A 50 -15.94 -2.90 -5.25
CA GLY A 50 -17.07 -2.93 -4.31
C GLY A 50 -16.70 -3.22 -2.86
N GLY A 51 -15.40 -3.29 -2.53
CA GLY A 51 -14.93 -3.63 -1.18
C GLY A 51 -15.21 -5.08 -0.80
N ALA A 52 -15.37 -5.98 -1.77
CA ALA A 52 -15.58 -7.41 -1.51
C ALA A 52 -14.27 -8.16 -1.18
N LEU A 53 -13.12 -7.53 -1.44
CA LEU A 53 -11.82 -8.13 -1.22
C LEU A 53 -11.53 -8.26 0.27
N VAL A 54 -11.36 -9.50 0.74
CA VAL A 54 -10.91 -9.81 2.09
C VAL A 54 -9.51 -10.42 1.95
N SER A 55 -8.57 -9.90 2.72
CA SER A 55 -7.23 -10.48 2.76
C SER A 55 -7.23 -11.87 3.38
N GLU A 56 -6.24 -12.69 3.05
CA GLU A 56 -5.92 -13.96 3.67
C GLU A 56 -4.42 -13.99 4.02
N GLY A 57 -3.86 -15.15 4.36
CA GLY A 57 -2.42 -15.33 4.58
C GLY A 57 -2.02 -15.75 6.00
N LEU A 58 -0.71 -15.87 6.22
CA LEU A 58 -0.09 -16.36 7.47
C LEU A 58 0.90 -15.32 8.05
N SER A 59 1.15 -15.36 9.36
CA SER A 59 2.06 -14.45 10.11
C SER A 59 1.74 -12.94 10.05
N ASP A 60 2.46 -12.12 9.28
CA ASP A 60 2.16 -10.68 9.11
C ASP A 60 2.08 -10.29 7.63
N VAL A 61 2.03 -11.30 6.76
CA VAL A 61 1.76 -11.13 5.35
C VAL A 61 0.24 -11.21 5.14
N PHE A 62 -0.32 -10.12 4.62
CA PHE A 62 -1.69 -10.06 4.14
C PHE A 62 -1.65 -10.38 2.65
N GLU A 63 -2.42 -11.34 2.20
CA GLU A 63 -2.54 -11.74 0.80
C GLU A 63 -3.91 -11.30 0.29
N VAL A 64 -3.97 -10.61 -0.84
CA VAL A 64 -5.22 -10.18 -1.46
C VAL A 64 -5.29 -10.74 -2.87
N GLN A 65 -6.36 -11.46 -3.16
CA GLN A 65 -6.63 -12.01 -4.49
C GLN A 65 -7.75 -11.17 -5.12
N THR A 66 -7.42 -10.44 -6.18
CA THR A 66 -8.38 -9.70 -6.98
C THR A 66 -9.00 -10.61 -8.03
N THR A 67 -10.20 -10.26 -8.47
CA THR A 67 -10.91 -10.99 -9.52
C THR A 67 -10.37 -10.64 -10.90
N SER A 68 -9.86 -9.41 -11.07
CA SER A 68 -9.31 -8.91 -12.34
C SER A 68 -7.84 -9.28 -12.60
N GLY A 69 -7.10 -9.78 -11.60
CA GLY A 69 -5.71 -10.20 -11.74
C GLY A 69 -4.78 -9.01 -11.93
N LEU A 70 -4.70 -8.18 -10.90
CA LEU A 70 -3.98 -6.92 -10.88
C LEU A 70 -2.48 -7.14 -10.63
N LYS A 71 -1.65 -6.39 -11.35
CA LYS A 71 -0.20 -6.33 -11.10
C LYS A 71 0.14 -4.97 -10.50
N PRO A 72 1.00 -4.92 -9.47
CA PRO A 72 1.38 -3.64 -8.89
C PRO A 72 2.13 -2.78 -9.90
N ALA A 73 1.72 -1.53 -10.02
CA ALA A 73 2.31 -0.50 -10.88
C ALA A 73 2.10 0.86 -10.22
N PRO A 74 2.95 1.88 -10.50
CA PRO A 74 2.87 3.17 -9.81
C PRO A 74 1.46 3.76 -9.79
N GLY A 75 0.97 4.09 -8.60
CA GLY A 75 -0.35 4.71 -8.42
C GLY A 75 -1.53 3.75 -8.42
N VAL A 76 -1.31 2.44 -8.62
CA VAL A 76 -2.37 1.44 -8.48
C VAL A 76 -2.84 1.38 -7.03
N MET A 77 -4.14 1.48 -6.82
CA MET A 77 -4.77 1.44 -5.50
C MET A 77 -5.61 0.18 -5.32
N ILE A 78 -5.60 -0.37 -4.11
CA ILE A 78 -6.41 -1.53 -3.74
C ILE A 78 -7.06 -1.26 -2.40
N GLY A 79 -8.35 -1.58 -2.33
CA GLY A 79 -9.13 -1.61 -1.09
C GLY A 79 -9.41 -3.04 -0.67
N PHE A 80 -9.16 -3.38 0.59
CA PHE A 80 -9.47 -4.72 1.12
C PHE A 80 -9.75 -4.68 2.63
N TRP A 81 -10.43 -5.70 3.12
CA TRP A 81 -10.65 -5.92 4.55
C TRP A 81 -9.54 -6.79 5.14
N ALA A 82 -8.94 -6.34 6.24
CA ALA A 82 -7.97 -7.14 6.98
C ALA A 82 -8.66 -8.32 7.70
N HIS A 83 -8.22 -9.56 7.49
CA HIS A 83 -8.84 -10.74 8.13
C HIS A 83 -8.39 -10.98 9.57
N ARG A 84 -7.34 -10.29 10.00
CA ARG A 84 -6.71 -10.43 11.32
C ARG A 84 -5.95 -9.17 11.71
N ASP A 85 -5.56 -9.13 12.98
CA ASP A 85 -4.67 -8.10 13.50
C ASP A 85 -3.22 -8.41 13.11
N SER A 86 -2.42 -7.39 12.81
CA SER A 86 -0.96 -7.54 12.67
C SER A 86 -0.30 -7.63 14.04
N VAL A 87 0.71 -8.50 14.18
CA VAL A 87 1.53 -8.66 15.39
C VAL A 87 2.97 -8.19 15.18
N ALA A 88 3.38 -7.96 13.94
CA ALA A 88 4.63 -7.31 13.55
C ALA A 88 4.39 -6.30 12.41
N GLU A 89 5.47 -5.84 11.77
CA GLU A 89 5.42 -4.99 10.58
C GLU A 89 4.70 -5.73 9.43
N PRO A 90 3.55 -5.21 8.96
CA PRO A 90 2.77 -5.89 7.95
C PRO A 90 3.42 -5.82 6.57
N ALA A 91 3.22 -6.87 5.79
CA ALA A 91 3.51 -6.91 4.36
C ALA A 91 2.24 -7.26 3.58
N LEU A 92 2.17 -6.84 2.32
CA LEU A 92 1.04 -7.11 1.44
C LEU A 92 1.53 -7.83 0.18
N ALA A 93 0.90 -8.97 -0.11
CA ALA A 93 0.99 -9.69 -1.37
C ALA A 93 -0.34 -9.55 -2.11
N VAL A 94 -0.28 -9.31 -3.42
CA VAL A 94 -1.48 -9.12 -4.26
C VAL A 94 -1.37 -10.01 -5.48
N ASP A 95 -2.34 -10.88 -5.73
CA ASP A 95 -2.40 -11.76 -6.90
C ASP A 95 -1.11 -12.56 -7.14
N GLY A 96 -0.51 -13.03 -6.04
CA GLY A 96 0.77 -13.74 -6.04
C GLY A 96 2.02 -12.87 -6.29
N PHE A 97 1.86 -11.54 -6.36
CA PHE A 97 2.97 -10.60 -6.36
C PHE A 97 3.29 -10.14 -4.94
N GLY A 98 4.57 -10.12 -4.57
CA GLY A 98 4.99 -9.82 -3.20
C GLY A 98 5.11 -11.10 -2.36
N PRO A 99 5.57 -11.00 -1.10
CA PRO A 99 5.25 -9.94 -0.14
C PRO A 99 6.07 -8.66 -0.33
N ALA A 100 5.39 -7.53 -0.42
CA ALA A 100 5.99 -6.20 -0.38
C ALA A 100 5.65 -5.50 0.95
N ARG A 101 6.55 -4.64 1.44
CA ARG A 101 6.34 -3.91 2.70
C ARG A 101 5.06 -3.06 2.61
N LEU A 102 4.31 -2.98 3.71
CA LEU A 102 3.19 -2.06 3.86
C LEU A 102 3.60 -0.91 4.79
N LEU A 103 3.52 0.31 4.28
CA LEU A 103 3.95 1.53 4.94
C LEU A 103 2.77 2.38 5.38
N ALA A 104 3.02 3.22 6.38
CA ALA A 104 2.10 4.26 6.82
C ALA A 104 1.95 5.35 5.74
N ALA A 105 0.92 6.19 5.87
CA ALA A 105 0.61 7.19 4.87
C ALA A 105 1.74 8.21 4.62
N ASP A 106 2.59 8.45 5.62
CA ASP A 106 3.79 9.29 5.58
C ASP A 106 5.02 8.58 5.00
N GLY A 107 4.92 7.29 4.67
CA GLY A 107 6.02 6.46 4.19
C GLY A 107 6.85 5.79 5.28
N GLY A 108 6.48 5.98 6.55
CA GLY A 108 7.11 5.31 7.69
C GLY A 108 6.71 3.84 7.80
N GLU A 109 7.43 3.10 8.63
CA GLU A 109 7.09 1.72 8.99
C GLU A 109 5.81 1.69 9.84
N LEU A 110 4.96 0.69 9.60
CA LEU A 110 3.75 0.47 10.38
C LEU A 110 4.06 -0.30 11.66
N ALA A 111 3.48 0.16 12.78
CA ALA A 111 3.59 -0.53 14.05
C ALA A 111 2.84 -1.88 14.04
N PRO A 112 3.23 -2.82 14.92
CA PRO A 112 2.36 -3.92 15.31
C PRO A 112 0.95 -3.42 15.69
N GLY A 113 -0.09 -4.11 15.23
CA GLY A 113 -1.48 -3.75 15.47
C GLY A 113 -2.02 -2.60 14.61
N ALA A 114 -1.24 -2.09 13.63
CA ALA A 114 -1.71 -1.07 12.69
C ALA A 114 -2.68 -1.61 11.63
N MET A 115 -2.70 -2.94 11.42
CA MET A 115 -3.75 -3.62 10.67
C MET A 115 -4.69 -4.28 11.67
N ARG A 116 -5.98 -3.94 11.65
CA ARG A 116 -6.98 -4.55 12.53
C ARG A 116 -7.95 -5.44 11.77
N LYS A 117 -8.33 -6.55 12.37
CA LYS A 117 -9.35 -7.45 11.84
C LYS A 117 -10.66 -6.70 11.58
N GLY A 118 -11.19 -6.88 10.38
CA GLY A 118 -12.45 -6.26 9.96
C GLY A 118 -12.33 -4.77 9.69
N GLU A 119 -11.13 -4.20 9.65
CA GLU A 119 -10.90 -2.84 9.20
C GLU A 119 -10.66 -2.80 7.69
N TYR A 120 -11.28 -1.84 7.01
CA TYR A 120 -11.05 -1.58 5.61
C TYR A 120 -9.74 -0.80 5.42
N GLN A 121 -8.89 -1.29 4.54
CA GLN A 121 -7.57 -0.76 4.25
C GLN A 121 -7.53 -0.33 2.78
N LEU A 122 -7.11 0.91 2.53
CA LEU A 122 -6.89 1.44 1.20
C LEU A 122 -5.41 1.73 1.03
N VAL A 123 -4.78 1.05 0.08
CA VAL A 123 -3.34 1.13 -0.15
C VAL A 123 -3.04 1.53 -1.59
N VAL A 124 -1.91 2.20 -1.80
CA VAL A 124 -1.39 2.57 -3.11
C VAL A 124 0.00 1.97 -3.32
N TRP A 125 0.28 1.49 -4.52
CA TRP A 125 1.62 1.06 -4.90
C TRP A 125 2.50 2.29 -5.15
N ASP A 126 3.58 2.38 -4.38
CA ASP A 126 4.50 3.50 -4.37
C ASP A 126 5.93 3.00 -4.57
N GLU A 127 6.54 3.39 -5.70
CA GLU A 127 7.90 2.99 -6.04
C GLU A 127 8.96 3.96 -5.53
N ALA A 128 8.55 5.15 -5.04
CA ALA A 128 9.47 6.23 -4.70
C ALA A 128 9.78 6.31 -3.19
N VAL A 129 8.91 5.76 -2.33
CA VAL A 129 8.91 6.10 -0.90
C VAL A 129 9.79 5.18 -0.04
N ALA A 130 9.96 3.89 -0.39
CA ALA A 130 10.58 2.94 0.52
C ALA A 130 12.07 2.70 0.23
N SER A 131 12.97 3.59 0.66
CA SER A 131 14.42 3.33 0.77
C SER A 131 15.08 2.52 -0.38
N GLY A 132 14.66 2.73 -1.63
CA GLY A 132 15.18 2.01 -2.82
C GLY A 132 14.44 0.72 -3.24
N ALA A 133 13.27 0.40 -2.69
CA ALA A 133 12.42 -0.73 -3.11
C ALA A 133 10.95 -0.31 -3.21
N PRO A 134 10.16 -0.89 -4.13
CA PRO A 134 8.75 -0.54 -4.26
C PRO A 134 7.92 -1.19 -3.14
N ALA A 135 6.91 -0.47 -2.65
CA ALA A 135 6.12 -0.84 -1.48
C ALA A 135 4.65 -0.44 -1.61
N TRP A 136 3.81 -1.00 -0.75
CA TRP A 136 2.44 -0.52 -0.55
C TRP A 136 2.42 0.56 0.51
N ARG A 137 1.62 1.60 0.30
CA ARG A 137 1.46 2.71 1.24
C ARG A 137 -0.01 2.91 1.58
N LYS A 138 -0.36 3.01 2.86
CA LYS A 138 -1.73 3.32 3.28
C LYS A 138 -2.14 4.72 2.82
N VAL A 139 -3.37 4.86 2.35
CA VAL A 139 -3.98 6.14 1.96
C VAL A 139 -5.05 6.56 2.97
N ASN A 140 -5.58 5.61 3.75
CA ASN A 140 -6.50 5.85 4.86
C ASN A 140 -5.75 5.73 6.20
N PRO A 141 -5.16 6.83 6.71
CA PRO A 141 -4.47 6.78 7.99
C PRO A 141 -5.47 6.53 9.13
N ALA A 142 -5.22 5.50 9.92
CA ALA A 142 -5.91 5.24 11.17
C ALA A 142 -5.13 5.85 12.35
N PRO A 143 -5.78 6.24 13.47
CA PRO A 143 -5.07 6.73 14.66
C PRO A 143 -4.02 5.75 15.20
N THR A 144 -4.18 4.45 14.92
CA THR A 144 -3.24 3.37 15.27
C THR A 144 -1.98 3.33 14.41
N ASP A 145 -1.99 4.01 13.26
CA ASP A 145 -0.82 4.09 12.38
C ASP A 145 0.29 4.95 13.01
N LEU A 146 -0.04 5.76 14.00
CA LEU A 146 0.88 6.64 14.76
C LEU A 146 1.70 5.90 15.83
N GLY A 147 1.72 4.57 15.81
CA GLY A 147 2.32 3.75 16.87
C GLY A 147 3.86 3.76 16.91
N VAL A 148 4.53 4.15 15.83
CA VAL A 148 6.00 4.27 15.82
C VAL A 148 6.37 5.72 16.09
N LEU A 149 6.39 6.11 17.37
CA LEU A 149 7.37 7.10 17.82
C LEU A 149 8.74 6.45 17.60
N ASN A 150 9.21 6.44 16.35
CA ASN A 150 10.54 5.99 16.01
C ASN A 150 11.47 6.88 16.83
N LEU A 151 12.34 6.27 17.62
CA LEU A 151 13.32 7.02 18.40
C LEU A 151 14.01 8.04 17.50
N GLY A 152 14.30 7.71 16.23
CA GLY A 152 14.81 8.63 15.23
C GLY A 152 13.91 9.85 14.95
N THR A 153 12.61 9.66 14.74
CA THR A 153 11.66 10.76 14.49
C THR A 153 11.44 11.62 15.73
N LEU A 154 11.32 10.98 16.90
CA LEU A 154 11.25 11.67 18.19
C LEU A 154 12.53 12.48 18.44
N MET A 155 13.71 11.89 18.19
CA MET A 155 15.01 12.53 18.33
C MET A 155 15.18 13.69 17.34
N ALA A 156 14.70 13.54 16.10
CA ALA A 156 14.73 14.61 15.10
C ALA A 156 13.81 15.77 15.50
N ALA A 157 12.60 15.47 15.97
CA ALA A 157 11.67 16.48 16.49
C ALA A 157 12.22 17.20 17.72
N LEU A 158 12.79 16.46 18.69
CA LEU A 158 13.44 17.05 19.87
C LEU A 158 14.66 17.89 19.49
N ARG A 159 15.49 17.46 18.53
CA ARG A 159 16.61 18.27 18.00
C ARG A 159 16.15 19.57 17.36
N ALA A 160 14.97 19.59 16.74
CA ALA A 160 14.43 20.79 16.10
C ALA A 160 13.89 21.82 17.11
N ILE A 161 13.50 21.37 18.31
CA ILE A 161 12.86 22.20 19.33
C ILE A 161 13.87 22.66 20.41
N LEU A 162 14.88 21.82 20.71
CA LEU A 162 15.84 22.12 21.75
C LEU A 162 16.96 23.05 21.27
N PRO A 163 17.41 23.99 22.13
CA PRO A 163 18.55 24.86 21.81
C PRO A 163 19.85 24.06 21.69
N THR A 164 20.73 24.48 20.78
CA THR A 164 22.06 23.87 20.54
C THR A 164 23.18 24.45 21.42
N ALA A 165 22.83 25.45 22.23
CA ALA A 165 23.68 26.07 23.23
C ALA A 165 22.97 26.01 24.59
N PRO A 166 23.70 26.01 25.72
CA PRO A 166 23.10 25.93 27.04
C PRO A 166 22.16 27.13 27.28
N PRO A 167 20.86 26.90 27.46
CA PRO A 167 19.91 27.96 27.81
C PRO A 167 20.15 28.42 29.26
N PRO A 168 19.91 29.71 29.57
CA PRO A 168 20.09 30.24 30.92
C PRO A 168 19.13 29.56 31.91
N GLY A 169 19.60 29.35 33.14
CA GLY A 169 18.84 28.73 34.23
C GLY A 169 19.02 27.21 34.35
N LYS A 170 19.08 26.73 35.59
CA LYS A 170 19.25 25.32 35.94
C LYS A 170 18.09 24.43 35.46
N GLY A 171 18.43 23.23 35.02
CA GLY A 171 17.47 22.17 34.72
C GLY A 171 16.90 22.20 33.30
N ASN A 172 17.33 23.15 32.47
CA ASN A 172 16.87 23.25 31.09
C ASN A 172 17.60 22.24 30.19
N LEU A 173 16.83 21.53 29.36
CA LEU A 173 17.37 20.57 28.39
C LEU A 173 17.93 21.29 27.15
N TRP A 174 19.06 20.83 26.65
CA TRP A 174 19.67 21.34 25.43
C TRP A 174 20.48 20.26 24.71
N PHE A 175 20.81 20.53 23.45
CA PHE A 175 21.48 19.58 22.58
C PHE A 175 22.97 19.95 22.41
N ASN A 176 23.87 19.07 22.86
CA ASN A 176 25.32 19.27 22.81
C ASN A 176 25.97 18.23 21.89
N ASN A 177 26.43 18.64 20.70
CA ASN A 177 27.25 17.82 19.79
C ASN A 177 26.79 16.35 19.62
N GLY A 178 25.47 16.14 19.51
CA GLY A 178 24.89 14.81 19.30
C GLY A 178 24.33 14.12 20.55
N GLN A 179 24.49 14.71 21.74
CA GLN A 179 23.99 14.19 23.02
C GLN A 179 23.06 15.22 23.70
N PHE A 180 22.13 14.74 24.53
CA PHE A 180 21.34 15.62 25.40
C PHE A 180 22.14 16.00 26.63
N ALA A 181 22.07 17.27 26.99
CA ALA A 181 22.66 17.83 28.19
C ALA A 181 21.61 18.64 28.95
N VAL A 182 21.85 18.83 30.25
CA VAL A 182 21.03 19.66 31.14
C VAL A 182 21.89 20.83 31.59
N THR A 183 21.36 22.05 31.58
CA THR A 183 22.07 23.21 32.12
C THR A 183 22.25 23.04 33.63
N THR A 184 23.51 23.11 34.09
CA THR A 184 23.88 22.97 35.50
C THR A 184 24.25 24.30 36.18
N GLU A 185 24.36 25.39 35.42
CA GLU A 185 24.70 26.73 35.93
C GLU A 185 23.42 27.50 36.32
N ASP A 186 23.53 28.33 37.38
CA ASP A 186 22.46 29.23 37.86
C ASP A 186 22.15 30.36 36.89
#